data_AF-A0A316K384-F1
#
_entry.id   AF-A0A316K384-F1
#
_cell.length_a   1.000
_cell.length_b   1.000
_cell.length_c   1.000
_cell.angle_alpha   90.00
_cell.angle_beta   90.00
_cell.angle_gamma   90.00
#
_symmetry.space_group_name_H-M   'P 1'
#
loop_
_entity.id
_entity.type
_entity.pdbx_description
1 polymer ?
#
loop_
_entity_poly.entity_id
_entity_poly.type
_entity_poly.pdbx_seq_one_letter_code
_entity_poly.pdbx_strand_id
1 'polypeptide(L)'
;MTPKESYLEIGTNMAEKHGSSLGKMFGKESLVYQTKAFPAFHNERMIFRLGAEEITLVKGKYEGSENWDPSGKGRPMKDWLAVPHEYNSDWASLAEQALERLKKML
;
A
#
# COMPACT_ATOMS: atom_id res chain seq x y z
N MET A 1 -16.20 -5.35 7.38
CA MET A 1 -14.92 -6.09 7.37
C MET A 1 -13.93 -5.38 8.26
N THR A 2 -13.12 -6.15 8.97
CA THR A 2 -11.96 -5.63 9.69
C THR A 2 -10.91 -5.07 8.71
N PRO A 3 -9.95 -4.24 9.17
CA PRO A 3 -8.83 -3.80 8.34
C PRO A 3 -8.06 -4.98 7.73
N LYS A 4 -7.89 -6.04 8.52
CA LYS A 4 -7.18 -7.25 8.11
C LYS A 4 -7.92 -8.03 7.02
N GLU A 5 -9.24 -8.20 7.16
CA GLU A 5 -10.09 -8.83 6.13
C GLU A 5 -10.06 -8.05 4.83
N SER A 6 -10.17 -6.71 4.91
CA SER A 6 -10.13 -5.82 3.74
C SER A 6 -8.79 -5.97 2.98
N TYR A 7 -7.68 -6.02 3.72
CA TYR A 7 -6.35 -6.28 3.15
C TYR A 7 -6.26 -7.65 2.44
N LEU A 8 -6.77 -8.71 3.06
CA LEU A 8 -6.71 -10.06 2.50
C LEU A 8 -7.58 -10.22 1.24
N GLU A 9 -8.76 -9.61 1.24
CA GLU A 9 -9.65 -9.60 0.08
C GLU A 9 -8.99 -8.87 -1.10
N ILE A 10 -8.51 -7.64 -0.88
CA ILE A 10 -7.82 -6.86 -1.91
C ILE A 10 -6.56 -7.60 -2.39
N GLY A 11 -5.79 -8.18 -1.47
CA GLY A 11 -4.60 -8.96 -1.78
C GLY A 11 -4.88 -10.16 -2.69
N THR A 12 -5.95 -10.89 -2.40
CA THR A 12 -6.41 -12.04 -3.20
C THR A 12 -6.83 -11.58 -4.60
N ASN A 13 -7.67 -10.55 -4.68
CA ASN A 13 -8.16 -10.01 -5.96
C ASN A 13 -7.01 -9.49 -6.84
N MET A 14 -6.04 -8.79 -6.24
CA MET A 14 -4.85 -8.31 -6.96
C MET A 14 -3.98 -9.48 -7.46
N ALA A 15 -3.83 -10.54 -6.65
CA ALA A 15 -3.09 -11.73 -7.05
C ALA A 15 -3.74 -12.43 -8.25
N GLU A 16 -5.05 -12.64 -8.20
CA GLU A 16 -5.81 -13.27 -9.29
C GLU A 16 -5.77 -12.45 -10.59
N LYS A 17 -5.98 -11.13 -10.49
CA LYS A 17 -6.09 -10.26 -11.67
C LYS A 17 -4.74 -9.92 -12.30
N HIS A 18 -3.70 -9.79 -11.50
CA HIS A 18 -2.42 -9.22 -11.95
C HIS A 18 -1.20 -10.12 -11.75
N GLY A 19 -1.36 -11.31 -11.16
CA GLY A 19 -0.24 -12.19 -10.87
C GLY A 19 0.70 -11.66 -9.79
N SER A 20 0.21 -10.77 -8.90
CA SER A 20 0.90 -10.48 -7.64
C SER A 20 0.73 -11.64 -6.65
N SER A 21 1.37 -11.56 -5.49
CA SER A 21 1.20 -12.52 -4.41
C SER A 21 1.19 -11.83 -3.05
N LEU A 22 0.56 -12.47 -2.06
CA LEU A 22 0.74 -12.12 -0.66
C LEU A 22 2.14 -12.58 -0.21
N GLY A 23 2.86 -11.69 0.47
CA GLY A 23 4.21 -11.96 0.95
C GLY A 23 4.55 -11.08 2.14
N LYS A 24 5.85 -10.86 2.34
CA LYS A 24 6.35 -9.96 3.40
C LYS A 24 7.45 -9.05 2.88
N MET A 25 7.37 -7.77 3.23
CA MET A 25 8.45 -6.80 3.05
C MET A 25 8.64 -5.98 4.32
N PHE A 26 9.89 -5.72 4.72
CA PHE A 26 10.22 -5.06 5.99
C PHE A 26 9.65 -5.79 7.23
N GLY A 27 9.48 -7.12 7.13
CA GLY A 27 8.83 -7.93 8.16
C GLY A 27 7.32 -7.71 8.29
N LYS A 28 6.71 -6.92 7.41
CA LYS A 28 5.27 -6.64 7.36
C LYS A 28 4.62 -7.41 6.22
N GLU A 29 3.34 -7.69 6.35
CA GLU A 29 2.58 -8.33 5.29
C GLU A 29 2.46 -7.36 4.10
N SER A 30 2.61 -7.87 2.89
CA SER A 30 2.67 -7.04 1.69
C SER A 30 2.14 -7.77 0.47
N LEU A 31 1.74 -7.02 -0.56
CA LEU A 31 1.59 -7.59 -1.89
C LEU A 31 2.88 -7.37 -2.66
N VAL A 32 3.31 -8.42 -3.35
CA VAL A 32 4.56 -8.46 -4.10
C VAL A 32 4.22 -8.73 -5.56
N TYR A 33 4.77 -7.93 -6.46
CA TYR A 33 4.72 -8.20 -7.89
C TYR A 33 6.16 -8.42 -8.38
N GLN A 34 6.40 -9.59 -8.97
CA GLN A 34 7.75 -10.11 -9.23
C GLN A 34 8.57 -10.15 -7.92
N THR A 35 9.49 -9.20 -7.74
CA THR A 35 10.38 -9.12 -6.56
C THR A 35 10.16 -7.83 -5.75
N LYS A 36 9.19 -7.00 -6.13
CA LYS A 36 9.00 -5.66 -5.56
C LYS A 36 7.64 -5.56 -4.87
N ALA A 37 7.65 -5.06 -3.63
CA ALA A 37 6.42 -4.73 -2.92
C ALA A 37 5.79 -3.44 -3.46
N PHE A 38 4.45 -3.39 -3.48
CA PHE A 38 3.70 -2.20 -3.92
C PHE A 38 2.61 -1.77 -2.93
N PRO A 39 2.03 -2.67 -2.10
CA PRO A 39 1.43 -2.27 -0.85
C PRO A 39 1.89 -3.12 0.34
N ALA A 40 1.74 -2.58 1.54
CA ALA A 40 1.97 -3.28 2.80
C ALA A 40 0.76 -3.11 3.73
N PHE A 41 0.68 -3.96 4.76
CA PHE A 41 -0.30 -3.84 5.83
C PHE A 41 0.43 -3.73 7.17
N HIS A 42 0.16 -2.65 7.91
CA HIS A 42 0.81 -2.36 9.18
C HIS A 42 -0.06 -1.44 10.02
N ASN A 43 -0.21 -1.73 11.32
CA ASN A 43 -0.99 -0.93 12.26
C ASN A 43 -2.39 -0.60 11.75
N GLU A 44 -3.10 -1.61 11.24
CA GLU A 44 -4.47 -1.50 10.72
C GLU A 44 -4.63 -0.54 9.52
N ARG A 45 -3.51 -0.14 8.91
CA ARG A 45 -3.46 0.72 7.72
C ARG A 45 -2.97 -0.10 6.54
N MET A 46 -3.46 0.27 5.36
CA MET A 46 -2.88 -0.17 4.10
C MET A 46 -1.91 0.90 3.61
N ILE A 47 -0.72 0.48 3.20
CA ILE A 47 0.36 1.37 2.79
C ILE A 47 0.59 1.17 1.31
N PHE A 48 0.63 2.25 0.53
CA PHE A 48 0.73 2.19 -0.93
C PHE A 48 2.00 2.89 -1.43
N ARG A 49 2.73 2.24 -2.35
CA ARG A 49 3.89 2.81 -3.03
C ARG A 49 3.47 3.67 -4.23
N LEU A 50 3.00 4.88 -3.96
CA LEU A 50 2.49 5.81 -4.98
C LEU A 50 3.56 6.76 -5.53
N GLY A 51 4.70 6.87 -4.85
CA GLY A 51 5.77 7.81 -5.18
C GLY A 51 5.55 9.22 -4.60
N ALA A 52 6.64 9.90 -4.28
CA ALA A 52 6.61 11.17 -3.53
C ALA A 52 5.76 12.28 -4.19
N GLU A 53 5.82 12.42 -5.51
CA GLU A 53 5.04 13.42 -6.26
C GLU A 53 3.53 13.17 -6.12
N GLU A 54 3.08 11.95 -6.38
CA GLU A 54 1.66 11.57 -6.28
C GLU A 54 1.15 11.72 -4.86
N ILE A 55 1.94 11.30 -3.88
CA ILE A 55 1.59 11.44 -2.45
C ILE A 55 1.32 12.90 -2.09
N THR A 56 2.10 13.84 -2.63
CA THR A 56 1.90 15.27 -2.38
C THR A 56 0.53 15.75 -2.88
N LEU A 57 0.00 15.15 -3.95
CA LEU A 57 -1.30 15.49 -4.54
C LEU A 57 -2.48 14.84 -3.82
N VAL A 58 -2.33 13.59 -3.36
CA VAL A 58 -3.46 12.79 -2.85
C VAL A 58 -3.55 12.72 -1.34
N LYS A 59 -2.44 12.92 -0.60
CA LYS A 59 -2.40 12.76 0.86
C LYS A 59 -3.45 13.61 1.58
N GLY A 60 -3.71 14.82 1.10
CA GLY A 60 -4.70 15.72 1.69
C GLY A 60 -6.15 15.21 1.63
N LYS A 61 -6.45 14.19 0.81
CA LYS A 61 -7.77 13.55 0.74
C LYS A 61 -8.01 12.56 1.88
N TYR A 62 -6.95 12.11 2.53
CA TYR A 62 -6.97 11.05 3.53
C TYR A 62 -6.51 11.63 4.87
N GLU A 63 -7.47 12.06 5.70
CA GLU A 63 -7.17 12.51 7.05
C GLU A 63 -6.46 11.40 7.83
N GLY A 64 -5.52 11.78 8.69
CA GLY A 64 -4.70 10.81 9.43
C GLY A 64 -3.70 10.01 8.58
N SER A 65 -3.62 10.22 7.26
CA SER A 65 -2.62 9.57 6.41
C SER A 65 -1.23 10.19 6.58
N GLU A 66 -0.20 9.35 6.46
CA GLU A 66 1.18 9.75 6.70
C GLU A 66 2.17 8.97 5.83
N ASN A 67 3.36 9.54 5.65
CA ASN A 67 4.43 8.79 5.01
C ASN A 67 4.86 7.64 5.93
N TRP A 68 5.00 6.45 5.37
CA TRP A 68 5.20 5.25 6.17
C TRP A 68 6.65 5.08 6.62
N ASP A 69 6.86 4.92 7.92
CA ASP A 69 8.13 4.50 8.51
C ASP A 69 8.06 3.04 8.95
N PRO A 70 8.55 2.08 8.13
CA PRO A 70 8.58 0.67 8.54
C PRO A 70 9.56 0.40 9.69
N SER A 71 10.53 1.28 9.91
CA SER A 71 11.59 1.10 10.92
C SER A 71 11.19 1.60 12.31
N GLY A 72 10.21 2.50 12.41
CA GLY A 72 9.82 3.18 13.64
C GLY A 72 10.90 4.09 14.23
N LYS A 73 11.87 4.53 13.43
CA LYS A 73 13.03 5.34 13.86
C LYS A 73 12.95 6.81 13.42
N GLY A 74 11.77 7.28 13.02
CA GLY A 74 11.56 8.65 12.52
C GLY A 74 12.13 8.86 11.12
N ARG A 75 12.15 7.82 10.27
CA ARG A 75 12.68 7.87 8.90
C ARG A 75 11.62 7.41 7.89
N PRO A 76 10.53 8.18 7.72
CA PRO A 76 9.45 7.79 6.82
C PRO A 76 9.91 7.78 5.37
N MET A 77 9.46 6.77 4.63
CA MET A 77 9.72 6.62 3.21
C MET A 77 8.82 7.57 2.41
N LYS A 78 9.42 8.42 1.58
CA LYS A 78 8.69 9.45 0.83
C LYS A 78 7.72 8.89 -0.22
N ASP A 79 8.00 7.69 -0.72
CA ASP A 79 7.21 7.05 -1.78
C ASP A 79 6.03 6.22 -1.26
N TRP A 80 5.86 6.11 0.05
CA TRP A 80 4.89 5.23 0.69
C TRP A 80 3.92 6.02 1.55
N LEU A 81 2.62 5.88 1.28
CA LEU A 81 1.54 6.52 2.04
C LEU A 81 0.77 5.47 2.83
N ALA A 82 0.70 5.62 4.15
CA ALA A 82 -0.15 4.82 5.02
C ALA A 82 -1.54 5.46 5.10
N VAL A 83 -2.57 4.72 4.69
CA VAL A 83 -3.97 5.19 4.62
C VAL A 83 -4.81 4.46 5.67
N PRO A 84 -5.55 5.19 6.52
CA PRO A 84 -6.47 4.62 7.50
C PRO A 84 -7.58 3.75 6.89
N HIS A 85 -8.12 2.83 7.71
CA HIS A 85 -9.20 1.91 7.30
C HIS A 85 -10.54 2.58 7.05
N GLU A 86 -10.78 3.76 7.60
CA GLU A 86 -11.95 4.61 7.27
C GLU A 86 -12.05 4.89 5.75
N TYR A 87 -10.93 4.84 5.01
CA TYR A 87 -10.87 4.98 3.56
C TYR A 87 -10.73 3.64 2.82
N ASN A 88 -11.17 2.52 3.41
CA ASN A 88 -11.03 1.20 2.80
C ASN A 88 -11.71 1.08 1.42
N SER A 89 -12.72 1.89 1.13
CA SER A 89 -13.36 1.97 -0.20
C SER A 89 -12.37 2.31 -1.31
N ASP A 90 -11.31 3.06 -0.97
CA ASP A 90 -10.31 3.54 -1.92
C ASP A 90 -9.10 2.60 -2.01
N TRP A 91 -8.95 1.68 -1.05
CA TRP A 91 -7.76 0.84 -0.94
C TRP A 91 -7.52 -0.02 -2.19
N ALA A 92 -8.59 -0.54 -2.81
CA ALA A 92 -8.46 -1.31 -4.05
C ALA A 92 -7.93 -0.45 -5.21
N SER A 93 -8.44 0.77 -5.37
CA SER A 93 -7.98 1.71 -6.40
C SER A 93 -6.53 2.15 -6.14
N LEU A 94 -6.16 2.41 -4.89
CA LEU A 94 -4.79 2.77 -4.52
C LEU A 94 -3.81 1.61 -4.74
N ALA A 95 -4.23 0.36 -4.52
CA ALA A 95 -3.42 -0.82 -4.82
C ALA A 95 -3.17 -0.96 -6.33
N GLU A 96 -4.19 -0.72 -7.16
CA GLU A 96 -4.07 -0.70 -8.63
C GLU A 96 -3.10 0.39 -9.08
N GLN A 97 -3.22 1.61 -8.57
CA GLN A 97 -2.30 2.72 -8.86
C GLN A 97 -0.86 2.41 -8.46
N ALA A 98 -0.65 1.84 -7.27
CA ALA A 98 0.67 1.43 -6.81
C ALA A 98 1.29 0.36 -7.73
N LEU A 99 0.49 -0.61 -8.20
CA LEU A 99 0.95 -1.62 -9.15
C LEU A 99 1.28 -1.03 -10.52
N GLU A 100 0.43 -0.16 -11.05
CA GLU A 100 0.66 0.50 -12.34
C GLU A 100 1.96 1.30 -12.31
N ARG A 101 2.19 2.07 -11.23
CA ARG A 101 3.45 2.79 -11.04
C ARG A 101 4.63 1.83 -10.96
N LEU A 102 4.50 0.74 -10.20
CA LEU A 102 5.58 -0.25 -10.07
C LEU A 102 5.96 -0.82 -11.45
N LYS A 103 4.97 -1.15 -12.29
CA LYS A 103 5.17 -1.66 -13.65
C LYS A 103 5.91 -0.66 -14.55
N LYS A 104 5.69 0.65 -14.38
CA LYS A 104 6.43 1.70 -15.12
C LYS A 104 7.90 1.85 -14.70
N MET A 105 8.31 1.23 -13.59
CA MET A 105 9.68 1.24 -13.07
C MET A 105 10.44 -0.08 -13.30
N LEU A 106 9.86 -1.00 -14.07
CA LEU A 106 10.49 -2.27 -14.49
C LEU A 106 11.06 -2.09 -15.89
#